data_AF-A0A6M3IE61-F1
#
_entry.id   AF-A0A6M3IE61-F1
#
_cell.length_a   1.000
_cell.length_b   1.000
_cell.length_c   1.000
_cell.angle_alpha   90.00
_cell.angle_beta   90.00
_cell.angle_gamma   90.00
#
_symmetry.space_group_name_H-M   'P 1'
#
loop_
_entity.id
_entity.type
_entity.pdbx_description
1 polymer ?
#
loop_
_entity_poly.entity_id
_entity_poly.type
_entity_poly.pdbx_seq_one_letter_code
_entity_poly.pdbx_strand_id
1 'polypeptide(L)'
;MLVLTVPVIADDSYPLGDVNWDHKITVVDALLIAQWQGQPFVNHPVTQRYLMNGDVNQDNVINLTDAQWICDRLAGMRNTSYELMEAS
;
A
#
# COMPACT_ATOMS: atom_id res chain seq x y z
N MET A 1 -37.83 -3.63 21.44
CA MET A 1 -37.14 -4.16 20.25
C MET A 1 -35.81 -3.42 20.16
N LEU A 2 -34.72 -4.06 20.57
CA LEU A 2 -33.37 -3.47 20.50
C LEU A 2 -32.77 -3.89 19.16
N VAL A 3 -32.54 -2.92 18.28
CA VAL A 3 -31.78 -3.14 17.05
C VAL A 3 -30.31 -2.91 17.41
N LEU A 4 -29.57 -3.99 17.66
CA LEU A 4 -28.12 -3.93 17.76
C LEU A 4 -27.57 -3.81 16.35
N THR A 5 -27.41 -2.59 15.84
CA THR A 5 -26.51 -2.37 14.71
C THR A 5 -25.10 -2.48 15.26
N VAL A 6 -24.48 -3.65 15.08
CA VAL A 6 -23.03 -3.79 15.21
C VAL A 6 -22.42 -2.75 14.28
N PRO A 7 -21.58 -1.82 14.76
CA PRO A 7 -20.84 -0.96 13.84
C PRO A 7 -20.02 -1.88 12.96
N VAL A 8 -20.31 -1.87 11.65
CA VAL A 8 -19.40 -2.41 10.65
C VAL A 8 -18.18 -1.50 10.75
N ILE A 9 -17.23 -1.83 11.61
CA ILE A 9 -15.88 -1.28 11.53
C ILE A 9 -15.24 -2.03 10.37
N ALA A 10 -15.66 -1.68 9.16
CA ALA A 10 -14.85 -1.90 7.99
C ALA A 10 -13.65 -0.97 8.19
N ASP A 11 -12.55 -1.56 8.61
CA ASP A 11 -11.26 -0.95 8.44
C ASP A 11 -11.01 -0.87 6.92
N ASP A 12 -11.62 0.13 6.27
CA ASP A 12 -11.43 0.46 4.84
C ASP A 12 -10.02 1.05 4.59
N SER A 13 -9.08 0.88 5.54
CA SER A 13 -7.70 1.26 5.36
C SER A 13 -6.95 0.14 4.64
N TYR A 14 -6.88 0.26 3.32
CA TYR A 14 -5.93 -0.52 2.53
C TYR A 14 -4.51 -0.24 3.04
N PRO A 15 -3.71 -1.27 3.39
CA PRO A 15 -2.36 -1.09 3.91
C PRO A 15 -1.49 -0.25 2.97
N LEU A 16 -0.58 0.56 3.53
CA LEU A 16 0.43 1.26 2.74
C LEU A 16 1.33 0.24 2.04
N GLY A 17 1.32 0.23 0.71
CA GLY A 17 1.96 -0.76 -0.14
C GLY A 17 1.04 -1.80 -0.76
N ASP A 18 -0.26 -1.81 -0.41
CA ASP A 18 -1.27 -2.60 -1.11
C ASP A 18 -1.80 -1.79 -2.31
N VAL A 19 -1.29 -2.11 -3.50
CA VAL A 19 -1.59 -1.41 -4.75
C VAL A 19 -2.54 -2.19 -5.64
N ASN A 20 -2.88 -3.43 -5.31
CA ASN A 20 -3.91 -4.19 -6.02
C ASN A 20 -5.24 -4.26 -5.24
N TRP A 21 -5.26 -3.73 -4.01
CA TRP A 21 -6.39 -3.63 -3.09
C TRP A 21 -6.96 -5.00 -2.71
N ASP A 22 -6.08 -6.00 -2.60
CA ASP A 22 -6.44 -7.36 -2.16
C ASP A 22 -6.33 -7.55 -0.63
N HIS A 23 -6.02 -6.46 0.10
CA HIS A 23 -5.78 -6.38 1.54
C HIS A 23 -4.52 -7.12 2.00
N LYS A 24 -3.60 -7.43 1.08
CA LYS A 24 -2.34 -8.09 1.39
C LYS A 24 -1.21 -7.31 0.75
N ILE A 25 -0.11 -7.19 1.48
CA ILE A 25 1.14 -6.69 0.92
C ILE A 25 1.92 -7.92 0.45
N THR A 26 2.17 -8.00 -0.86
CA THR A 26 2.86 -9.12 -1.49
C THR A 26 3.86 -8.64 -2.55
N VAL A 27 4.61 -9.58 -3.14
CA VAL A 27 5.50 -9.28 -4.27
C VAL A 27 4.71 -8.83 -5.51
N VAL A 28 3.41 -9.15 -5.60
CA VAL A 28 2.56 -8.66 -6.70
C VAL A 28 2.47 -7.13 -6.65
N ASP A 29 2.39 -6.55 -5.46
CA ASP A 29 2.33 -5.10 -5.29
C ASP A 29 3.64 -4.42 -5.75
N ALA A 30 4.78 -4.98 -5.35
CA ALA A 30 6.08 -4.52 -5.82
C ALA A 30 6.22 -4.62 -7.35
N LEU A 31 5.70 -5.69 -7.95
CA LEU A 31 5.72 -5.86 -9.41
C LEU A 31 4.85 -4.82 -10.12
N LEU A 32 3.67 -4.52 -9.59
CA LEU A 32 2.78 -3.50 -10.15
C LEU A 32 3.42 -2.11 -10.09
N ILE A 33 4.07 -1.77 -8.98
CA ILE A 33 4.84 -0.53 -8.88
C ILE A 33 6.01 -0.52 -9.87
N ALA A 34 6.75 -1.62 -10.01
CA ALA A 34 7.88 -1.69 -10.94
C ALA A 34 7.45 -1.59 -12.42
N GLN A 35 6.22 -2.02 -12.73
CA GLN A 35 5.62 -1.92 -14.05
C GLN A 35 4.92 -0.58 -14.30
N TRP A 36 4.81 0.28 -13.28
CA TRP A 36 4.16 1.56 -13.38
C TRP A 36 4.91 2.49 -14.34
N GLN A 37 4.21 2.97 -15.37
CA GLN A 37 4.75 3.91 -16.36
C GLN A 37 3.97 5.24 -16.36
N GLY A 38 3.30 5.58 -15.26
CA GLY A 38 2.44 6.76 -15.22
C GLY A 38 1.12 6.58 -16.00
N GLN A 39 0.73 5.35 -16.31
CA GLN A 39 -0.46 5.03 -17.10
C GLN A 39 -1.39 4.08 -16.33
N PRO A 40 -2.71 4.28 -16.35
CA PRO A 40 -3.65 3.36 -15.72
C PRO A 40 -3.49 1.94 -16.27
N PHE A 41 -3.55 0.92 -15.41
CA PHE A 41 -3.58 -0.46 -15.86
C PHE A 41 -4.86 -0.71 -16.69
N VAL A 42 -4.73 -1.42 -17.81
CA VAL A 42 -5.79 -1.62 -18.82
C VAL A 42 -7.09 -2.21 -18.23
N ASN A 43 -7.02 -2.90 -17.08
CA ASN A 43 -8.18 -3.50 -16.40
C ASN A 43 -8.38 -3.04 -14.95
N HIS A 44 -7.57 -2.10 -14.47
CA HIS A 44 -7.72 -1.50 -13.14
C HIS A 44 -7.70 0.01 -13.31
N PRO A 45 -8.87 0.69 -13.26
CA PRO A 45 -8.89 2.14 -13.27
C PRO A 45 -8.11 2.61 -12.04
N VAL A 46 -6.87 3.06 -12.27
CA VAL A 46 -5.99 3.59 -11.24
C VAL A 46 -6.59 4.93 -10.84
N THR A 47 -7.48 4.90 -9.85
CA THR A 47 -7.85 6.13 -9.15
C THR A 47 -6.61 6.68 -8.47
N GLN A 48 -6.56 8.00 -8.27
CA GLN A 48 -5.45 8.69 -7.60
C GLN A 48 -5.11 8.08 -6.22
N ARG A 49 -6.03 7.30 -5.64
CA ARG A 49 -5.89 6.57 -4.38
C ARG A 49 -5.03 5.31 -4.47
N TYR A 50 -4.98 4.61 -5.61
CA TYR A 50 -4.02 3.53 -5.86
C TYR A 50 -2.57 4.05 -5.78
N LEU A 51 -2.36 5.29 -6.25
CA LEU A 51 -1.06 5.94 -6.28
C LEU A 51 -0.59 6.33 -4.87
N MET A 52 -1.48 6.88 -4.03
CA MET A 52 -1.13 7.22 -2.65
C MET A 52 -0.73 6.01 -1.79
N ASN A 53 -1.22 4.81 -2.11
CA ASN A 53 -0.81 3.59 -1.41
C ASN A 53 0.52 3.02 -1.92
N GLY A 54 0.90 3.31 -3.16
CA GLY A 54 2.15 2.82 -3.77
C GLY A 54 3.38 3.62 -3.39
N ASP A 55 3.21 4.87 -2.95
CA ASP A 55 4.29 5.72 -2.43
C ASP A 55 4.62 5.33 -0.97
N VAL A 56 5.31 4.20 -0.82
CA VAL A 56 5.59 3.60 0.49
C VAL A 56 6.74 4.29 1.21
N ASN A 57 7.56 5.05 0.49
CA ASN A 57 8.64 5.86 1.04
C ASN A 57 8.24 7.32 1.29
N GLN A 58 7.04 7.73 0.87
CA GLN A 58 6.44 9.04 1.07
C GLN A 58 7.26 10.18 0.45
N ASP A 59 7.98 9.92 -0.65
CA ASP A 59 8.77 10.91 -1.36
C ASP A 59 7.95 11.67 -2.45
N ASN A 60 6.67 11.32 -2.60
CA ASN A 60 5.72 11.80 -3.62
C ASN A 60 6.06 11.34 -5.05
N VAL A 61 6.92 10.34 -5.22
CA VAL A 61 7.36 9.80 -6.51
C VAL A 61 7.30 8.28 -6.50
N ILE A 62 6.24 7.73 -7.08
CA ILE A 62 6.11 6.27 -7.23
C ILE A 62 7.12 5.75 -8.23
N ASN A 63 8.10 4.99 -7.75
CA ASN A 63 9.16 4.46 -8.59
C ASN A 63 9.70 3.11 -8.07
N LEU A 64 10.79 2.61 -8.66
CA LEU A 64 11.40 1.34 -8.27
C LEU A 64 11.86 1.30 -6.81
N THR A 65 12.10 2.45 -6.18
CA THR A 65 12.43 2.58 -4.76
C THR A 65 11.29 2.07 -3.90
N ASP A 66 10.04 2.40 -4.23
CA ASP A 66 8.87 1.91 -3.51
C ASP A 66 8.71 0.40 -3.64
N ALA A 67 8.90 -0.14 -4.85
CA ALA A 67 8.89 -1.58 -5.10
C ALA A 67 9.97 -2.30 -4.28
N GLN A 68 11.17 -1.73 -4.22
CA GLN A 68 12.28 -2.23 -3.42
C GLN A 68 11.92 -2.25 -1.92
N TRP A 69 11.28 -1.19 -1.42
CA TRP A 69 10.89 -1.09 -0.01
C TRP A 69 9.83 -2.13 0.36
N ILE A 70 8.87 -2.42 -0.51
CA ILE A 70 7.92 -3.53 -0.31
C ILE A 70 8.68 -4.86 -0.22
N CYS A 71 9.59 -5.13 -1.16
CA CYS A 71 10.41 -6.35 -1.13
C CYS A 71 11.26 -6.47 0.15
N ASP A 72 11.89 -5.38 0.57
CA ASP A 72 12.70 -5.33 1.80
C ASP A 72 11.85 -5.61 3.05
N ARG A 73 10.62 -5.08 3.11
CA ARG A 73 9.66 -5.35 4.19
C ARG A 73 9.27 -6.82 4.23
N LEU A 74 8.95 -7.40 3.08
CA LEU A 74 8.58 -8.82 2.96
C LEU A 74 9.73 -9.77 3.32
N ALA A 75 10.96 -9.35 3.06
CA ALA A 75 12.17 -10.08 3.43
C ALA A 75 12.58 -9.90 4.90
N GLY A 76 11.87 -9.06 5.67
CA GLY A 76 12.23 -8.71 7.05
C GLY A 76 13.49 -7.86 7.17
N MET A 77 13.96 -7.27 6.06
CA MET A 77 15.10 -6.35 6.01
C MET A 77 14.71 -4.93 6.43
N ARG A 78 13.42 -4.61 6.40
CA ARG A 78 12.82 -3.37 6.90
C ARG A 78 11.62 -3.68 7.81
N ASN A 79 11.64 -3.19 9.05
CA ASN A 79 10.51 -3.33 9.97
C ASN A 79 9.57 -2.11 9.86
N THR A 80 8.29 -2.37 9.58
CA THR A 80 7.24 -1.34 9.55
C THR A 80 6.66 -1.13 10.95
N SER A 81 7.27 -0.27 11.75
CA SER A 81 6.67 0.26 12.98
C SER A 81 6.69 1.78 13.02
N TYR A 82 6.52 2.44 11.85
CA TYR A 82 6.79 3.87 11.61
C TYR A 82 8.27 4.27 11.55
N GLU A 83 9.18 3.30 11.39
CA GLU A 83 10.63 3.44 11.61
C GLU A 83 11.00 3.99 13.01
N LEU A 84 10.13 3.75 14.03
CA LEU A 84 10.09 4.26 15.42
C LEU A 84 9.10 5.45 15.52
N MET A 85 8.16 5.45 16.48
CA MET A 85 7.50 6.69 16.93
C MET A 85 8.61 7.67 17.30
N GLU A 86 9.02 8.58 16.43
CA GLU A 86 10.10 9.51 16.69
C GLU A 86 11.48 8.86 17.01
N ALA A 87 12.56 9.35 16.43
CA ALA A 87 13.87 9.23 17.06
C ALA A 87 13.98 10.17 18.29
N SER A 88 12.92 10.38 19.08
CA SER A 88 12.77 11.40 20.14
C SER A 88 11.87 10.94 21.30
#